data_AF-A0A7G8VQH1-F1
#
_entry.id   AF-A0A7G8VQH1-F1
#
_cell.length_a   1.000
_cell.length_b   1.000
_cell.length_c   1.000
_cell.angle_alpha   90.00
_cell.angle_beta   90.00
_cell.angle_gamma   90.00
#
_symmetry.space_group_name_H-M   'P 1'
#
loop_
_entity.id
_entity.type
_entity.pdbx_description
1 polymer ?
#
loop_
_entity_poly.entity_id
_entity_poly.type
_entity_poly.pdbx_seq_one_letter_code
_entity_poly.pdbx_strand_id
1 'polypeptide(L)' 'MLRVKPKWPQARSLGLLLQSPAHRVLRVLLVTQNHWQLPAPRSRRRRA' A
#
# COMPACT_ATOMS: atom_id res chain seq x y z
N MET A 1 23.89 9.03 14.24
CA MET A 1 22.60 8.87 13.54
C MET A 1 21.51 8.61 14.57
N LEU A 2 20.61 9.58 14.81
CA LEU A 2 19.52 9.43 15.76
C LEU A 2 18.51 8.41 15.22
N ARG A 3 18.39 7.26 15.89
CA ARG A 3 17.35 6.24 15.63
C ARG A 3 16.00 6.83 16.03
N VAL A 4 15.30 7.44 15.09
CA VAL A 4 13.91 7.85 15.28
C VAL A 4 13.08 6.58 15.41
N LYS A 5 12.63 6.27 16.63
CA LYS A 5 11.70 5.17 16.85
C LYS A 5 10.41 5.49 16.07
N PRO A 6 9.89 4.57 15.23
CA PRO A 6 8.65 4.82 14.54
C PRO A 6 7.55 4.97 15.58
N LYS A 7 7.06 6.20 15.74
CA LYS A 7 5.93 6.49 16.61
C LYS A 7 4.69 5.98 15.88
N TRP A 8 4.18 4.84 16.30
CA TRP A 8 2.96 4.29 15.72
C TRP A 8 1.85 5.33 15.84
N PRO A 9 1.12 5.62 14.75
CA PRO A 9 0.01 6.54 14.80
C PRO A 9 -1.01 6.05 15.82
N GLN A 10 -1.50 6.96 16.65
CA GLN A 10 -2.55 6.68 17.64
C GLN A 10 -3.75 6.04 16.96
N ALA A 11 -4.42 5.10 17.64
CA ALA A 11 -5.62 4.46 17.13
C ALA A 11 -6.65 5.53 16.76
N ARG A 12 -6.95 5.64 15.46
CA ARG A 12 -7.96 6.55 14.91
C ARG A 12 -9.22 5.75 14.60
N SER A 13 -10.36 6.43 14.67
CA SER A 13 -11.62 5.82 14.25
C SER A 13 -11.52 5.35 12.80
N LEU A 14 -12.15 4.21 12.49
CA LEU A 14 -12.11 3.60 11.16
C LEU A 14 -12.56 4.60 10.09
N GLY A 15 -13.61 5.39 10.36
CA GLY A 15 -14.09 6.43 9.44
C GLY A 15 -13.01 7.42 9.01
N LEU A 16 -12.18 7.89 9.96
CA LEU A 16 -11.07 8.79 9.66
C LEU A 16 -9.94 8.11 8.88
N LEU A 17 -9.68 6.82 9.16
CA LEU A 17 -8.70 6.03 8.40
C LEU A 17 -9.16 5.84 6.95
N LEU A 18 -10.43 5.55 6.72
CA LEU A 18 -11.02 5.39 5.39
C LEU A 18 -11.03 6.68 4.58
N GLN A 19 -11.08 7.84 5.25
CA GLN A 19 -11.00 9.15 4.61
C GLN A 19 -9.56 9.60 4.33
N SER A 20 -8.56 8.95 4.92
CA SER A 20 -7.17 9.34 4.77
C SER A 20 -6.66 9.21 3.32
N PRO A 21 -5.70 10.05 2.90
CA PRO A 21 -5.07 9.95 1.59
C PRO A 21 -4.48 8.56 1.31
N ALA A 22 -3.84 7.95 2.32
CA ALA A 22 -3.27 6.61 2.21
C ALA A 22 -4.33 5.56 1.85
N HIS A 23 -5.50 5.62 2.47
CA HIS A 23 -6.59 4.70 2.16
C HIS A 23 -7.19 4.95 0.77
N ARG A 24 -7.26 6.21 0.31
CA ARG A 24 -7.67 6.51 -1.08
C ARG A 24 -6.71 5.91 -2.09
N VAL A 25 -5.40 6.00 -1.87
CA VAL A 25 -4.39 5.37 -2.74
C VAL A 25 -4.58 3.86 -2.75
N LEU A 26 -4.75 3.20 -1.60
CA LEU A 26 -4.99 1.77 -1.54
C LEU A 26 -6.24 1.35 -2.33
N ARG A 27 -7.33 2.12 -2.24
CA ARG A 27 -8.53 1.86 -3.04
C ARG A 27 -8.26 1.98 -4.54
N VAL A 28 -7.60 3.04 -4.98
CA VAL A 28 -7.21 3.19 -6.39
C VAL A 28 -6.31 2.03 -6.81
N LEU A 29 -5.33 1.66 -6.00
CA LEU A 29 -4.39 0.59 -6.31
C LEU A 29 -5.10 -0.78 -6.41
N LEU A 30 -6.05 -1.07 -5.51
CA LEU A 30 -6.88 -2.27 -5.56
C LEU A 30 -7.80 -2.29 -6.78
N VAL A 31 -8.48 -1.18 -7.07
CA VAL A 31 -9.33 -1.03 -8.26
C VAL A 31 -8.50 -1.22 -9.52
N THR A 32 -7.37 -0.54 -9.61
CA THR A 32 -6.45 -0.68 -10.73
C THR A 32 -5.95 -2.11 -10.84
N GLN A 33 -5.51 -2.77 -9.78
CA GLN A 33 -5.06 -4.17 -9.86
C GLN A 33 -6.17 -5.15 -10.27
N ASN A 34 -7.40 -4.96 -9.76
CA ASN A 34 -8.52 -5.86 -10.09
C ASN A 34 -9.05 -5.66 -11.51
N HIS A 35 -9.15 -4.41 -11.95
CA HIS A 35 -9.79 -4.07 -13.22
C HIS A 35 -8.78 -3.92 -14.37
N TRP A 36 -7.55 -3.57 -14.04
CA TRP A 36 -6.43 -3.57 -14.96
C TRP A 36 -5.55 -4.72 -14.55
N GLN A 37 -5.77 -5.88 -15.18
CA GLN A 37 -4.85 -7.01 -15.09
C GLN A 37 -3.49 -6.56 -15.62
N LEU A 38 -2.70 -5.94 -14.76
CA LEU A 38 -1.32 -5.60 -15.04
C LEU A 38 -0.60 -6.94 -15.22
N PRO A 39 0.04 -7.18 -16.38
CA PRO A 39 0.70 -8.45 -16.62
C PRO A 39 1.66 -8.69 -15.46
N ALA A 40 1.49 -9.82 -14.78
CA ALA A 40 2.32 -10.20 -13.65
C ALA A 40 3.77 -9.94 -14.04
N PRO A 41 4.56 -9.19 -13.24
CA PRO A 41 5.94 -8.92 -13.58
C PRO A 41 6.59 -10.27 -13.77
N ARG A 42 6.91 -10.60 -15.03
CA ARG A 42 7.49 -11.89 -15.41
C ARG A 42 8.65 -12.08 -14.47
N SER A 43 8.49 -13.03 -13.54
CA SER A 43 9.54 -13.48 -12.66
C SER A 43 10.69 -13.82 -13.60
N ARG A 44 11.66 -12.91 -13.68
CA ARG A 44 12.90 -13.12 -14.40
C ARG A 44 13.60 -14.15 -13.55
N ARG A 45 13.26 -15.41 -13.82
CA ARG A 45 13.91 -16.63 -13.33
C ARG A 45 15.38 -16.39 -13.58
N ARG A 46 16.11 -15.87 -12.59
CA ARG A 46 17.56 -15.91 -12.57
C ARG A 46 17.87 -17.39 -12.46
N ARG A 47 18.03 -18.02 -13.62
CA ARG A 47 18.67 -19.32 -13.72
C ARG A 47 20.14 -19.10 -13.40
N ALA A 48 20.62 -19.95 -12.50
CA ALA A 48 22.01 -20.31 -12.18
C ALA A 48 22.93 -19.16 -11.75
#